data_AF-A0A0T6LWP4-F1
#
_entry.id   AF-A0A0T6LWP4-F1
#
_cell.length_a   1.000
_cell.length_b   1.000
_cell.length_c   1.000
_cell.angle_alpha   90.00
_cell.angle_beta   90.00
_cell.angle_gamma   90.00
#
_symmetry.space_group_name_H-M   'P 1'
#
loop_
_entity.id
_entity.type
_entity.pdbx_description
1 polymer ?
#
loop_
_entity_poly.entity_id
_entity_poly.type
_entity_poly.pdbx_seq_one_letter_code
_entity_poly.pdbx_strand_id
1 'polypeptide(L)'
;MTPGHRVTRARPHREGAPVSLVRRLVQLYAGLVLYGASVGLQVEAGLGLDPWDVFHQGVAEHTGLSIGTVLIVTGALVLLLWIPLRQRPGLGTVSNVVVVGLALDATVALLPSPQHLGARVPLLLSAVVLNGLATGLYISAGLGPGPRDGLMTGLHRRTGRSVRLVRTAVELTVLAVGFLLGGSVGVGTVVYALGIGPLAQVFLRLFAPAEGARAPGANDGPEAKGGETDGAGPVPAAEGAR
;
A
#
# COMPACT_ATOMS: atom_id res chain seq x y z
N MET A 1 -7.04 -54.13 34.75
CA MET A 1 -7.89 -52.91 34.83
C MET A 1 -7.02 -51.76 34.34
N THR A 2 -7.12 -51.38 33.07
CA THR A 2 -6.25 -50.39 32.42
C THR A 2 -7.12 -49.19 32.04
N PRO A 3 -6.79 -47.94 32.44
CA PRO A 3 -7.67 -46.81 32.19
C PRO A 3 -7.60 -46.40 30.72
N GLY A 4 -8.76 -46.32 30.07
CA GLY A 4 -8.90 -45.88 28.68
C GLY A 4 -8.58 -44.39 28.51
N HIS A 5 -7.63 -44.09 27.61
CA HIS A 5 -7.40 -42.75 27.09
C HIS A 5 -8.64 -42.26 26.34
N ARG A 6 -9.32 -41.24 26.89
CA ARG A 6 -10.32 -40.47 26.13
C ARG A 6 -9.59 -39.61 25.11
N VAL A 7 -9.76 -39.96 23.84
CA VAL A 7 -9.42 -39.09 22.71
C VAL A 7 -10.38 -37.89 22.74
N THR A 8 -9.86 -36.73 23.14
CA THR A 8 -10.55 -35.44 23.06
C THR A 8 -10.81 -35.12 21.57
N ARG A 9 -12.06 -35.29 21.10
CA ARG A 9 -12.47 -34.86 19.76
C ARG A 9 -12.23 -33.35 19.63
N ALA A 10 -11.35 -32.97 18.70
CA ALA A 10 -11.18 -31.59 18.27
C ALA A 10 -12.54 -31.03 17.81
N ARG A 11 -12.89 -29.84 18.32
CA ARG A 11 -14.11 -29.12 17.88
C ARG A 11 -13.94 -28.76 16.39
N PRO A 12 -14.98 -28.92 15.55
CA PRO A 12 -14.91 -28.48 14.17
C PRO A 12 -14.69 -26.97 14.13
N HIS A 13 -13.65 -26.53 13.42
CA HIS A 13 -13.45 -25.13 13.06
C HIS A 13 -14.72 -24.64 12.36
N ARG A 14 -15.39 -23.63 12.94
CA ARG A 14 -16.37 -22.84 12.21
C ARG A 14 -15.59 -22.01 11.21
N GLU A 15 -15.45 -22.50 9.99
CA GLU A 15 -15.03 -21.70 8.83
C GLU A 15 -16.02 -20.53 8.70
N GLY A 16 -15.55 -19.30 8.86
CA GLY A 16 -16.36 -18.12 8.59
C GLY A 16 -16.78 -18.13 7.13
N ALA A 17 -18.06 -17.84 6.86
CA ALA A 17 -18.53 -17.74 5.47
C ALA A 17 -17.67 -16.72 4.70
N PRO A 18 -17.22 -17.05 3.47
CA PRO A 18 -16.40 -16.14 2.68
C PRO A 18 -17.15 -14.83 2.47
N VAL A 19 -16.46 -13.71 2.71
CA VAL A 19 -17.02 -12.37 2.50
C VAL A 19 -17.52 -12.25 1.06
N SER A 20 -18.80 -11.92 0.87
CA SER A 20 -19.42 -11.85 -0.46
C SER A 20 -18.70 -10.85 -1.37
N LEU A 21 -18.62 -11.16 -2.66
CA LEU A 21 -18.00 -10.28 -3.67
C LEU A 21 -18.62 -8.88 -3.66
N VAL A 22 -19.94 -8.80 -3.47
CA VAL A 22 -20.66 -7.52 -3.37
C VAL A 22 -20.12 -6.67 -2.22
N ARG A 23 -19.92 -7.26 -1.03
CA ARG A 23 -19.35 -6.54 0.11
C ARG A 23 -17.95 -6.01 -0.18
N ARG A 24 -17.10 -6.81 -0.85
CA ARG A 24 -15.75 -6.40 -1.24
C ARG A 24 -15.75 -5.27 -2.26
N LEU A 25 -16.68 -5.29 -3.23
CA LEU A 25 -16.84 -4.21 -4.21
C LEU A 25 -17.31 -2.92 -3.56
N VAL A 26 -18.30 -3.00 -2.65
CA VAL A 26 -18.77 -1.84 -1.89
C VAL A 26 -17.63 -1.26 -1.05
N GLN A 27 -16.87 -2.10 -0.35
CA GLN A 27 -15.70 -1.66 0.44
C GLN A 27 -14.64 -1.00 -0.44
N LEU A 28 -14.34 -1.57 -1.61
CA LEU A 28 -13.42 -1.00 -2.58
C LEU A 28 -13.88 0.39 -3.00
N TYR A 29 -15.06 0.51 -3.61
CA TYR A 29 -15.50 1.79 -4.19
C TYR A 29 -15.76 2.86 -3.14
N ALA A 30 -16.32 2.50 -1.98
CA ALA A 30 -16.42 3.43 -0.85
C ALA A 30 -15.04 3.92 -0.41
N GLY A 31 -14.08 3.00 -0.26
CA GLY A 31 -12.70 3.34 0.07
C GLY A 31 -12.05 4.27 -0.96
N LEU A 32 -12.21 4.00 -2.26
CA LEU A 32 -11.62 4.81 -3.33
C LEU A 32 -12.22 6.22 -3.41
N VAL A 33 -13.54 6.36 -3.25
CA VAL A 33 -14.21 7.67 -3.22
C VAL A 33 -13.76 8.47 -2.00
N LEU A 34 -13.73 7.86 -0.82
CA LEU A 34 -13.24 8.52 0.40
C LEU A 34 -11.75 8.88 0.29
N TYR A 35 -10.96 8.08 -0.42
CA TYR A 35 -9.55 8.38 -0.66
C TYR A 35 -9.42 9.64 -1.52
N GLY A 36 -10.05 9.68 -2.70
CA GLY A 36 -10.02 10.88 -3.55
C GLY A 36 -10.55 12.12 -2.84
N ALA A 37 -11.66 11.97 -2.10
CA ALA A 37 -12.19 13.06 -1.29
C ALA A 37 -11.18 13.54 -0.24
N SER A 38 -10.54 12.64 0.50
CA SER A 38 -9.52 13.01 1.48
C SER A 38 -8.35 13.77 0.85
N VAL A 39 -7.94 13.43 -0.37
CA VAL A 39 -6.90 14.20 -1.06
C VAL A 39 -7.43 15.58 -1.44
N GLY A 40 -8.66 15.69 -1.97
CA GLY A 40 -9.29 16.98 -2.25
C GLY A 40 -9.36 17.88 -1.01
N LEU A 41 -9.69 17.32 0.16
CA LEU A 41 -9.66 18.06 1.43
C LEU A 41 -8.25 18.57 1.80
N GLN A 42 -7.20 17.80 1.51
CA GLN A 42 -5.81 18.25 1.74
C GLN A 42 -5.44 19.40 0.80
N VAL A 43 -5.86 19.34 -0.46
CA VAL A 43 -5.68 20.42 -1.45
C VAL A 43 -6.36 21.69 -0.95
N GLU A 44 -7.64 21.61 -0.57
CA GLU A 44 -8.41 22.75 -0.06
C GLU A 44 -7.87 23.32 1.26
N ALA A 45 -7.30 22.46 2.12
CA ALA A 45 -6.66 22.94 3.35
C ALA A 45 -5.44 23.83 3.06
N GLY A 46 -4.73 23.61 1.95
CA GLY A 46 -3.62 24.46 1.53
C GLY A 46 -2.47 24.55 2.53
N LEU A 47 -2.24 23.49 3.31
CA LEU A 47 -1.19 23.42 4.35
C LEU A 47 -0.03 22.48 3.98
N GLY A 48 -0.05 21.94 2.77
CA GLY A 48 0.92 20.96 2.26
C GLY A 48 0.27 19.60 1.98
N LEU A 49 0.83 18.88 1.00
CA LEU A 49 0.31 17.60 0.50
C LEU A 49 1.27 16.44 0.80
N ASP A 50 0.84 15.20 0.59
CA ASP A 50 1.75 14.06 0.63
C ASP A 50 2.65 13.99 -0.63
N PRO A 51 3.77 13.26 -0.59
CA PRO A 51 4.78 13.24 -1.65
C PRO A 51 4.27 13.13 -3.08
N TRP A 52 3.28 12.26 -3.32
CA TRP A 52 2.76 12.05 -4.67
C TRP A 52 1.84 13.18 -5.11
N ASP A 53 1.06 13.73 -4.19
CA ASP A 53 0.15 14.82 -4.51
C ASP A 53 0.87 16.17 -4.62
N VAL A 54 2.01 16.34 -3.94
CA VAL A 54 2.97 17.42 -4.27
C VAL A 54 3.42 17.30 -5.73
N PHE A 55 3.74 16.10 -6.20
CA PHE A 55 4.09 15.87 -7.61
C PHE A 55 2.92 16.12 -8.56
N HIS A 56 1.73 15.57 -8.27
CA HIS A 56 0.56 15.76 -9.11
C HIS A 56 0.16 17.24 -9.21
N GLN A 57 0.21 17.97 -8.09
CA GLN A 57 -0.04 19.41 -8.07
C GLN A 57 1.00 20.16 -8.89
N GLY A 58 2.29 19.90 -8.70
CA GLY A 58 3.34 20.59 -9.46
C GLY A 58 3.24 20.39 -10.98
N VAL A 59 2.88 19.17 -11.42
CA VAL A 59 2.62 18.89 -12.84
C VAL A 59 1.34 19.57 -13.34
N ALA A 60 0.28 19.63 -12.52
CA ALA A 60 -0.96 20.31 -12.85
C ALA A 60 -0.72 21.80 -13.13
N GLU A 61 0.08 22.48 -12.30
CA GLU A 61 0.46 23.89 -12.47
C GLU A 61 1.17 24.15 -13.81
N HIS A 62 1.94 23.19 -14.32
CA HIS A 62 2.70 23.35 -15.58
C HIS A 62 1.92 22.92 -16.83
N THR A 63 0.88 22.10 -16.68
CA THR A 63 0.12 21.54 -17.81
C THR A 63 -1.25 22.18 -17.99
N GLY A 64 -1.77 22.86 -16.97
CA GLY A 64 -3.14 23.37 -16.94
C GLY A 64 -4.22 22.30 -16.79
N LEU A 65 -3.82 21.03 -16.58
CA LEU A 65 -4.73 19.93 -16.29
C LEU A 65 -5.16 19.98 -14.81
N SER A 66 -6.33 19.42 -14.49
CA SER A 66 -6.72 19.23 -13.09
C SER A 66 -5.77 18.25 -12.38
N ILE A 67 -5.61 18.41 -11.07
CA ILE A 67 -4.79 17.50 -10.24
C ILE A 67 -5.29 16.06 -10.38
N GLY A 68 -6.61 15.84 -10.45
CA GLY A 68 -7.19 14.51 -10.61
C GLY A 68 -6.86 13.88 -11.95
N THR A 69 -6.87 14.67 -13.02
CA THR A 69 -6.44 14.21 -14.35
C THR A 69 -4.96 13.81 -14.34
N VAL A 70 -4.10 14.62 -13.72
CA VAL A 70 -2.67 14.31 -13.60
C VAL A 70 -2.44 13.04 -12.77
N LEU A 71 -3.20 12.84 -11.70
CA LEU A 71 -3.18 11.62 -10.90
C LEU A 71 -3.56 10.40 -11.74
N ILE A 72 -4.62 10.49 -12.54
CA ILE A 72 -5.08 9.41 -13.44
C ILE A 72 -3.99 9.07 -14.47
N VAL A 73 -3.43 10.08 -15.14
CA VAL A 73 -2.38 9.90 -16.14
C VAL A 73 -1.13 9.29 -15.51
N THR A 74 -0.69 9.81 -14.37
CA THR A 74 0.47 9.29 -13.64
C THR A 74 0.24 7.85 -13.21
N GLY A 75 -0.94 7.53 -12.68
CA GLY A 75 -1.34 6.18 -12.31
C GLY A 75 -1.29 5.23 -13.51
N ALA A 76 -1.82 5.64 -14.67
CA ALA A 76 -1.74 4.87 -15.91
C ALA A 76 -0.29 4.63 -16.35
N LEU A 77 0.57 5.66 -16.30
CA LEU A 77 2.00 5.53 -16.59
C LEU A 77 2.70 4.55 -15.63
N VAL A 78 2.39 4.60 -14.34
CA VAL A 78 2.91 3.65 -13.35
C VAL A 78 2.44 2.22 -13.65
N LEU A 79 1.20 2.02 -14.09
CA LEU A 79 0.73 0.70 -14.52
C LEU A 79 1.42 0.22 -15.80
N LEU A 80 1.81 1.11 -16.71
CA LEU A 80 2.65 0.71 -17.86
C LEU A 80 4.05 0.25 -17.39
N LEU A 81 4.61 0.88 -16.35
CA LEU A 81 5.86 0.41 -15.73
C LEU A 81 5.73 -0.97 -15.07
N TRP A 82 4.51 -1.50 -14.88
CA TRP A 82 4.32 -2.86 -14.39
C TRP A 82 4.57 -3.93 -15.45
N ILE A 83 4.51 -3.59 -16.75
CA ILE A 83 4.80 -4.51 -17.85
C ILE A 83 6.20 -5.14 -17.71
N PRO A 84 7.30 -4.37 -17.55
CA PRO A 84 8.61 -4.95 -17.28
C PRO A 84 8.70 -5.65 -15.91
N LEU A 85 7.88 -5.23 -14.93
CA LEU A 85 7.83 -5.86 -13.60
C LEU A 85 7.02 -7.17 -13.58
N ARG A 86 6.40 -7.55 -14.70
CA ARG A 86 5.53 -8.75 -14.86
C ARG A 86 4.43 -8.83 -13.80
N GLN A 87 3.87 -7.68 -13.41
CA GLN A 87 2.75 -7.60 -12.46
C GLN A 87 1.43 -7.46 -13.21
N ARG A 88 0.42 -8.23 -12.80
CA ARG A 88 -0.92 -8.14 -13.38
C ARG A 88 -1.78 -7.19 -12.54
N PRO A 89 -2.24 -6.05 -13.09
CA PRO A 89 -3.15 -5.16 -12.36
C PRO A 89 -4.48 -5.87 -12.11
N GLY A 90 -5.02 -5.71 -10.90
CA GLY A 90 -6.36 -6.18 -10.55
C GLY A 90 -7.42 -5.11 -10.86
N LEU A 91 -8.70 -5.47 -10.72
CA LEU A 91 -9.81 -4.52 -10.84
C LEU A 91 -9.62 -3.34 -9.87
N GLY A 92 -9.25 -3.63 -8.62
CA GLY A 92 -9.00 -2.59 -7.61
C GLY A 92 -7.87 -1.63 -8.02
N THR A 93 -6.85 -2.12 -8.73
CA THR A 93 -5.72 -1.32 -9.19
C THR A 93 -6.15 -0.30 -10.24
N VAL A 94 -6.89 -0.72 -11.25
CA VAL A 94 -7.37 0.17 -12.33
C VAL A 94 -8.44 1.12 -11.80
N SER A 95 -9.39 0.61 -11.01
CA SER A 95 -10.41 1.43 -10.37
C SER A 95 -9.80 2.48 -9.44
N ASN A 96 -8.71 2.16 -8.73
CA ASN A 96 -8.03 3.12 -7.86
C ASN A 96 -7.54 4.33 -8.64
N VAL A 97 -6.84 4.12 -9.77
CA VAL A 97 -6.35 5.20 -10.63
C VAL A 97 -7.50 6.14 -11.03
N VAL A 98 -8.59 5.58 -11.57
CA VAL A 98 -9.68 6.37 -12.14
C VAL A 98 -10.55 7.02 -11.07
N VAL A 99 -11.03 6.24 -10.10
CA VAL A 99 -12.02 6.72 -9.11
C VAL A 99 -11.39 7.74 -8.16
N VAL A 100 -10.13 7.55 -7.76
CA VAL A 100 -9.46 8.50 -6.85
C VAL A 100 -9.29 9.87 -7.51
N GLY A 101 -8.82 9.92 -8.76
CA GLY A 101 -8.66 11.18 -9.48
C GLY A 101 -9.99 11.91 -9.71
N LEU A 102 -11.04 11.18 -10.11
CA LEU A 102 -12.37 11.76 -10.29
C LEU A 102 -12.98 12.27 -8.98
N ALA A 103 -12.85 11.51 -7.89
CA ALA A 103 -13.37 11.90 -6.58
C ALA A 103 -12.60 13.10 -5.99
N LEU A 104 -11.30 13.19 -6.25
CA LEU A 104 -10.51 14.36 -5.91
C LEU A 104 -11.01 15.61 -6.63
N ASP A 105 -11.11 15.58 -7.97
CA ASP A 105 -11.57 16.74 -8.75
C ASP A 105 -12.99 17.15 -8.34
N ALA A 106 -13.88 16.17 -8.11
CA ALA A 106 -15.22 16.44 -7.61
C ALA A 106 -15.20 17.13 -6.24
N THR A 107 -14.28 16.75 -5.35
CA THR A 107 -14.19 17.34 -4.01
C THR A 107 -13.69 18.78 -4.08
N VAL A 108 -12.64 19.05 -4.85
CA VAL A 108 -12.11 20.40 -5.10
C VAL A 108 -13.17 21.29 -5.74
N ALA A 109 -13.96 20.76 -6.69
CA ALA A 109 -15.02 21.52 -7.33
C ALA A 109 -16.20 21.86 -6.40
N LEU A 110 -16.46 21.03 -5.39
CA LEU A 110 -17.62 21.16 -4.50
C LEU A 110 -17.31 21.91 -3.19
N LEU A 111 -16.05 21.91 -2.74
CA LEU A 111 -15.70 22.52 -1.47
C LEU A 111 -15.07 23.91 -1.67
N PRO A 112 -15.53 24.93 -0.92
CA PRO A 112 -14.86 26.22 -0.91
C PRO A 112 -13.57 26.15 -0.10
N SER A 113 -12.51 26.80 -0.60
CA SER A 113 -11.23 26.89 0.10
C SER A 113 -11.35 27.75 1.36
N PRO A 114 -11.11 27.20 2.57
CA PRO A 114 -11.12 28.00 3.80
C PRO A 114 -10.01 29.05 3.79
N GLN A 115 -10.31 30.28 4.22
CA GLN A 115 -9.34 31.39 4.25
C GLN A 115 -8.55 31.44 5.56
N HIS A 116 -9.16 31.04 6.67
CA HIS A 116 -8.57 31.16 8.00
C HIS A 116 -7.92 29.85 8.47
N LEU A 117 -6.77 29.97 9.14
CA LEU A 117 -6.02 28.83 9.67
C LEU A 117 -6.85 27.95 10.62
N GLY A 118 -7.75 28.55 11.40
CA GLY A 118 -8.64 27.84 12.32
C GLY A 118 -9.56 26.82 11.64
N ALA A 119 -9.89 27.00 10.36
CA ALA A 119 -10.65 26.03 9.55
C ALA A 119 -9.73 25.08 8.77
N ARG A 120 -8.59 25.57 8.26
CA ARG A 120 -7.61 24.78 7.51
C ARG A 120 -7.00 23.64 8.32
N VAL A 121 -6.69 23.88 9.60
CA VAL A 121 -6.05 22.86 10.45
C VAL A 121 -6.98 21.67 10.72
N PRO A 122 -8.23 21.84 11.21
CA PRO A 122 -9.18 20.73 11.34
C PRO A 122 -9.46 20.04 10.01
N LEU A 123 -9.55 20.79 8.91
CA LEU A 123 -9.75 20.22 7.58
C LEU A 123 -8.60 19.28 7.20
N LEU A 124 -7.35 19.72 7.33
CA LEU A 124 -6.17 18.89 7.11
C LEU A 124 -6.18 17.64 8.01
N LEU A 125 -6.41 17.79 9.31
CA LEU A 125 -6.37 16.65 10.25
C LEU A 125 -7.47 15.62 9.91
N SER A 126 -8.68 16.08 9.63
CA SER A 126 -9.77 15.21 9.19
C SER A 126 -9.45 14.53 7.85
N ALA A 127 -8.82 15.24 6.92
CA ALA A 127 -8.38 14.70 5.65
C ALA A 127 -7.36 13.56 5.83
N VAL A 128 -6.35 13.73 6.69
CA VAL A 128 -5.34 12.68 6.96
C VAL A 128 -5.97 11.45 7.62
N VAL A 129 -6.87 11.64 8.58
CA VAL A 129 -7.61 10.53 9.23
C VAL A 129 -8.50 9.80 8.21
N LEU A 130 -9.22 10.56 7.39
CA LEU A 130 -10.07 10.02 6.33
C LEU A 130 -9.26 9.25 5.29
N ASN A 131 -8.06 9.73 4.94
CA ASN A 131 -7.16 9.04 4.02
C ASN A 131 -6.70 7.68 4.60
N GLY A 132 -6.38 7.63 5.89
CA GLY A 132 -6.08 6.37 6.59
C GLY A 132 -7.26 5.40 6.60
N LEU A 133 -8.47 5.89 6.89
CA LEU A 133 -9.72 5.12 6.89
C LEU A 133 -9.98 4.52 5.50
N ALA A 134 -9.92 5.36 4.47
CA ALA A 134 -10.09 5.01 3.08
C ALA A 134 -9.09 3.95 2.63
N THR A 135 -7.82 4.11 3.03
CA THR A 135 -6.74 3.13 2.79
C THR A 135 -7.06 1.77 3.38
N GLY A 136 -7.52 1.72 4.64
CA GLY A 136 -7.95 0.48 5.26
C GLY A 136 -9.09 -0.20 4.51
N LEU A 137 -10.13 0.57 4.13
CA LEU A 137 -11.30 0.06 3.41
C LEU A 137 -10.93 -0.55 2.05
N TYR A 138 -10.23 0.19 1.20
CA TYR A 138 -9.98 -0.29 -0.16
C TYR A 138 -8.97 -1.44 -0.18
N ILE A 139 -7.94 -1.43 0.67
CA ILE A 139 -6.96 -2.52 0.73
C ILE A 139 -7.60 -3.78 1.30
N SER A 140 -8.44 -3.67 2.34
CA SER A 140 -9.13 -4.82 2.94
C SER A 140 -10.11 -5.52 1.99
N ALA A 141 -10.56 -4.84 0.93
CA ALA A 141 -11.35 -5.46 -0.13
C ALA A 141 -10.57 -6.54 -0.90
N GLY A 142 -9.23 -6.49 -0.91
CA GLY A 142 -8.37 -7.52 -1.50
C GLY A 142 -8.54 -7.69 -3.02
N LEU A 143 -8.94 -6.65 -3.74
CA LEU A 143 -9.21 -6.68 -5.19
C LEU A 143 -8.03 -6.19 -6.05
N GLY A 144 -6.86 -6.05 -5.45
CA GLY A 144 -5.62 -5.61 -6.09
C GLY A 144 -5.01 -4.40 -5.38
N PRO A 145 -3.67 -4.30 -5.34
CA PRO A 145 -2.99 -3.16 -4.72
C PRO A 145 -3.12 -1.90 -5.58
N GLY A 146 -2.88 -0.73 -4.98
CA GLY A 146 -2.77 0.52 -5.75
C GLY A 146 -1.55 0.54 -6.68
N PRO A 147 -1.54 1.39 -7.74
CA PRO A 147 -0.44 1.52 -8.69
C PRO A 147 0.91 1.81 -8.00
N ARG A 148 0.89 2.72 -7.01
CA ARG A 148 2.04 3.07 -6.17
C ARG A 148 2.55 1.88 -5.36
N ASP A 149 1.65 1.14 -4.72
CA ASP A 149 2.03 0.00 -3.87
C ASP A 149 2.64 -1.15 -4.69
N GLY A 150 2.06 -1.44 -5.86
CA GLY A 150 2.63 -2.44 -6.75
C GLY A 150 3.95 -1.99 -7.38
N LEU A 151 4.16 -0.69 -7.63
CA LEU A 151 5.48 -0.18 -8.05
C LEU A 151 6.54 -0.47 -6.98
N MET A 152 6.26 -0.15 -5.72
CA MET A 152 7.18 -0.37 -4.60
C MET A 152 7.52 -1.85 -4.41
N THR A 153 6.52 -2.73 -4.41
CA THR A 153 6.75 -4.17 -4.26
C THR A 153 7.42 -4.79 -5.48
N GLY A 154 7.12 -4.30 -6.69
CA GLY A 154 7.79 -4.72 -7.92
C GLY A 154 9.27 -4.38 -7.94
N LEU A 155 9.61 -3.14 -7.57
CA LEU A 155 11.00 -2.69 -7.44
C LEU A 155 11.77 -3.47 -6.38
N HIS A 156 11.14 -3.77 -5.24
CA HIS A 156 11.71 -4.67 -4.23
C HIS A 156 12.05 -6.04 -4.84
N ARG A 157 11.10 -6.70 -5.51
CA ARG A 157 11.33 -8.03 -6.12
C ARG A 157 12.41 -8.02 -7.19
N ARG A 158 12.53 -6.93 -7.95
CA ARG A 158 13.57 -6.80 -8.99
C ARG A 158 14.95 -6.45 -8.46
N THR A 159 15.05 -5.65 -7.40
CA THR A 159 16.34 -5.11 -6.90
C THR A 159 16.88 -5.85 -5.68
N GLY A 160 16.06 -6.64 -4.99
CA GLY A 160 16.41 -7.29 -3.72
C GLY A 160 16.56 -6.34 -2.52
N ARG A 161 16.38 -5.02 -2.72
CA ARG A 161 16.48 -4.01 -1.65
C ARG A 161 15.24 -4.00 -0.77
N SER A 162 15.36 -3.63 0.51
CA SER A 162 14.21 -3.62 1.42
C SER A 162 13.05 -2.74 0.92
N VAL A 163 11.81 -3.17 1.18
CA VAL A 163 10.61 -2.40 0.81
C VAL A 163 10.62 -1.00 1.42
N ARG A 164 11.14 -0.85 2.64
CA ARG A 164 11.30 0.46 3.31
C ARG A 164 12.21 1.38 2.50
N LEU A 165 13.39 0.90 2.09
CA LEU A 165 14.33 1.70 1.31
C LEU A 165 13.74 2.11 -0.04
N VAL A 166 13.11 1.17 -0.76
CA VAL A 166 12.47 1.46 -2.06
C VAL A 166 11.37 2.50 -1.89
N ARG A 167 10.51 2.34 -0.88
CA ARG A 167 9.43 3.27 -0.58
C ARG A 167 9.98 4.67 -0.29
N THR A 168 10.93 4.78 0.64
CA THR A 168 11.53 6.06 1.01
C THR A 168 12.22 6.73 -0.17
N ALA A 169 12.99 5.99 -0.97
CA ALA A 169 13.66 6.55 -2.14
C ALA A 169 12.66 7.09 -3.17
N VAL A 170 11.61 6.33 -3.48
CA VAL A 170 10.55 6.76 -4.40
C VAL A 170 9.81 7.97 -3.84
N GLU A 171 9.36 7.93 -2.58
CA GLU A 171 8.65 9.03 -1.93
C GLU A 171 9.47 10.31 -1.89
N LEU A 172 10.75 10.25 -1.52
CA LEU A 172 11.63 11.42 -1.51
C LEU A 172 11.88 11.95 -2.93
N THR A 173 12.01 11.07 -3.92
CA THR A 173 12.22 11.48 -5.31
C THR A 173 11.01 12.22 -5.85
N VAL A 174 9.80 11.66 -5.70
CA VAL A 174 8.58 12.31 -6.19
C VAL A 174 8.28 13.60 -5.43
N LEU A 175 8.52 13.63 -4.11
CA LEU A 175 8.39 14.85 -3.30
C LEU A 175 9.34 15.94 -3.80
N ALA A 176 10.62 15.60 -4.02
CA ALA A 176 11.62 16.56 -4.50
C ALA A 176 11.26 17.09 -5.88
N VAL A 177 10.90 16.20 -6.82
CA VAL A 177 10.47 16.61 -8.17
C VAL A 177 9.22 17.47 -8.10
N GLY A 178 8.21 17.06 -7.33
CA GLY A 178 6.97 17.82 -7.17
C GLY A 178 7.20 19.21 -6.57
N PHE A 179 8.05 19.31 -5.55
CA PHE A 179 8.41 20.58 -4.94
C PHE A 179 9.13 21.51 -5.94
N LEU A 180 10.06 20.96 -6.74
CA LEU A 180 10.73 21.72 -7.80
C LEU A 180 9.76 22.17 -8.90
N LEU A 181 8.69 21.41 -9.13
CA LEU A 181 7.59 21.78 -10.04
C LEU A 181 6.55 22.71 -9.39
N GLY A 182 6.79 23.22 -8.18
CA GLY A 182 5.90 24.18 -7.51
C GLY A 182 4.75 23.55 -6.71
N GLY A 183 4.77 22.23 -6.48
CA GLY A 183 3.84 21.55 -5.59
C GLY A 183 3.95 22.01 -4.13
N SER A 184 2.83 22.01 -3.41
CA SER A 184 2.74 22.56 -2.06
C SER A 184 3.35 21.63 -1.00
N VAL A 185 4.51 22.02 -0.47
CA VAL A 185 5.13 21.38 0.70
C VAL A 185 4.95 22.26 1.93
N GLY A 186 4.49 21.67 3.04
CA GLY A 186 4.23 22.44 4.27
C GLY A 186 4.06 21.57 5.50
N VAL A 187 3.46 22.14 6.55
CA VAL A 187 3.19 21.43 7.81
C VAL A 187 2.31 20.19 7.59
N GLY A 188 1.39 20.25 6.64
CA GLY A 188 0.55 19.13 6.23
C GLY A 188 1.35 17.95 5.68
N THR A 189 2.42 18.20 4.93
CA THR A 189 3.32 17.15 4.43
C THR A 189 3.98 16.40 5.58
N VAL A 190 4.42 17.11 6.62
CA VAL A 190 5.04 16.51 7.81
C VAL A 190 4.01 15.72 8.62
N VAL A 191 2.83 16.32 8.86
CA VAL A 191 1.71 15.67 9.56
C VAL A 191 1.30 14.39 8.85
N TYR A 192 1.19 14.42 7.51
CA TYR A 192 0.87 13.25 6.71
C TYR A 192 1.95 12.17 6.83
N ALA A 193 3.23 12.54 6.64
CA ALA A 193 4.35 11.59 6.70
C ALA A 193 4.43 10.85 8.05
N LEU A 194 4.17 11.56 9.16
CA LEU A 194 4.18 10.97 10.50
C LEU A 194 2.88 10.22 10.83
N GLY A 195 1.74 10.71 10.37
CA GLY A 195 0.42 10.20 10.74
C GLY A 195 -0.07 9.01 9.90
N ILE A 196 0.23 8.99 8.59
CA ILE A 196 -0.40 8.04 7.68
C ILE A 196 -0.02 6.59 7.97
N GLY A 197 1.23 6.33 8.38
CA GLY A 197 1.71 4.98 8.70
C GLY A 197 0.91 4.33 9.84
N PRO A 198 0.89 4.96 11.04
CA PRO A 198 0.08 4.50 12.16
C PRO A 198 -1.42 4.41 11.84
N LEU A 199 -2.00 5.42 11.17
CA LEU A 199 -3.42 5.43 10.83
C LEU A 199 -3.79 4.29 9.88
N ALA A 200 -3.03 4.09 8.80
CA ALA A 200 -3.25 3.00 7.87
C ALA A 200 -3.17 1.64 8.59
N GLN A 201 -2.21 1.45 9.50
CA GLN A 201 -2.11 0.21 10.28
C GLN A 201 -3.33 -0.02 11.17
N VAL A 202 -3.84 1.01 11.84
CA VAL A 202 -5.06 0.92 12.68
C VAL A 202 -6.27 0.53 11.83
N PHE A 203 -6.51 1.23 10.73
CA PHE A 203 -7.68 0.98 9.90
C PHE A 203 -7.58 -0.34 9.12
N LEU A 204 -6.39 -0.75 8.68
CA LEU A 204 -6.18 -2.08 8.11
C LEU A 204 -6.53 -3.18 9.11
N ARG A 205 -6.14 -3.05 10.38
CA ARG A 205 -6.52 -4.03 11.43
C ARG A 205 -8.01 -4.01 11.71
N LEU A 206 -8.64 -2.84 11.67
CA LEU A 206 -10.07 -2.67 11.92
C LEU A 206 -10.92 -3.32 10.81
N PHE A 207 -10.48 -3.25 9.55
CA PHE A 207 -11.20 -3.78 8.41
C PHE A 207 -10.70 -5.15 7.92
N ALA A 208 -9.58 -5.64 8.46
CA ALA A 208 -9.10 -6.98 8.17
C ALA A 208 -10.17 -8.03 8.53
N PRO A 209 -10.47 -8.99 7.65
CA PRO A 209 -11.32 -10.12 7.99
C PRO A 209 -10.75 -10.86 9.22
N ALA A 210 -11.63 -11.34 10.11
CA ALA A 210 -11.25 -11.99 11.37
C ALA A 210 -10.34 -13.24 11.23
N GLU A 211 -10.14 -13.74 10.01
CA GLU A 211 -9.29 -14.91 9.70
C GLU A 211 -7.90 -14.55 9.16
N GLY A 212 -7.58 -13.26 8.97
CA GLY A 212 -6.39 -12.79 8.27
C GLY A 212 -5.18 -12.42 9.14
N ALA A 213 -5.08 -12.89 10.39
CA ALA A 213 -3.90 -12.71 11.24
C ALA A 213 -2.71 -13.60 10.84
N ARG A 214 -2.63 -14.04 9.58
CA ARG A 214 -1.43 -14.60 8.96
C ARG A 214 -1.07 -13.74 7.77
N ALA A 215 -0.08 -12.87 7.97
CA ALA A 215 0.62 -12.24 6.87
C ALA A 215 1.16 -13.33 5.92
N PRO A 216 0.96 -13.23 4.60
CA PRO A 216 1.72 -14.02 3.65
C PRO A 216 3.15 -13.45 3.63
N GLY A 217 4.07 -14.10 4.32
CA GLY A 217 5.49 -13.69 4.31
C GLY A 217 6.37 -14.16 5.47
N ALA A 218 6.05 -15.26 6.15
CA ALA A 218 6.92 -15.83 7.18
C ALA A 218 6.90 -17.36 7.16
N ASN A 219 7.34 -17.95 6.04
CA ASN A 219 8.14 -19.19 6.04
C ASN A 219 8.67 -19.47 4.64
N ASP A 220 9.76 -18.80 4.28
CA ASP A 220 10.71 -19.28 3.26
C ASP A 220 12.11 -19.22 3.90
N GLY A 221 12.56 -20.34 4.46
CA GLY A 221 13.96 -20.68 4.77
C GLY A 221 14.69 -19.88 5.86
N PRO A 222 15.66 -20.49 6.57
CA PRO A 222 16.81 -21.04 5.86
C PRO A 222 17.06 -22.52 6.16
N GLU A 223 16.94 -23.35 5.13
CA GLU A 223 17.75 -24.57 5.04
C GLU A 223 19.19 -24.18 4.65
N ALA A 224 20.13 -24.93 5.23
CA ALA A 224 21.59 -24.93 5.03
C ALA A 224 22.40 -23.82 5.75
N LYS A 225 23.04 -24.21 6.88
CA LYS A 225 24.49 -24.51 6.93
C LYS A 225 24.94 -24.98 8.32
N GLY A 226 25.60 -26.14 8.35
CA GLY A 226 26.53 -26.63 9.37
C GLY A 226 27.10 -27.93 8.80
N GLY A 227 28.38 -28.08 8.47
CA GLY A 227 29.57 -27.56 9.11
C GLY A 227 30.37 -28.78 9.57
N GLU A 228 31.45 -29.05 8.86
CA GLU A 228 32.26 -30.27 8.78
C GLU A 228 33.19 -30.53 10.00
N THR A 229 33.86 -31.69 9.97
CA THR A 229 34.93 -32.27 10.83
C THR A 229 34.41 -33.20 11.93
N ASP A 230 34.82 -34.47 12.03
CA ASP A 230 36.20 -34.96 12.13
C ASP A 230 36.28 -36.49 11.86
N GLY A 231 37.42 -37.01 11.38
CA GLY A 231 37.65 -38.47 11.31
C GLY A 231 38.55 -38.97 10.17
N ALA A 232 39.86 -38.90 10.37
CA ALA A 232 40.91 -39.33 9.46
C ALA A 232 41.05 -40.87 9.32
N GLY A 233 41.07 -41.34 8.05
CA GLY A 233 41.88 -42.44 7.44
C GLY A 233 41.87 -43.87 8.02
N PRO A 234 42.50 -44.87 7.35
CA PRO A 234 43.21 -44.82 6.06
C PRO A 234 42.79 -45.87 5.00
N VAL A 235 43.29 -45.68 3.79
CA VAL A 235 43.30 -46.58 2.61
C VAL A 235 44.31 -47.72 2.81
N PRO A 236 44.03 -48.95 2.32
CA PRO A 236 44.74 -49.53 1.16
C PRO A 236 43.78 -50.39 0.29
N ALA A 237 44.06 -50.89 -0.90
CA ALA A 237 45.07 -50.75 -1.95
C ALA A 237 44.44 -51.42 -3.18
N ALA A 238 44.94 -51.07 -4.37
CA ALA A 238 44.55 -51.71 -5.62
C ALA A 238 45.33 -53.02 -5.85
N GLU A 239 44.63 -54.08 -6.23
CA GLU A 239 45.11 -55.29 -6.91
C GLU A 239 43.82 -56.00 -7.38
N GLY A 240 43.60 -56.53 -8.58
CA GLY A 240 44.40 -56.85 -9.74
C GLY A 240 43.47 -57.74 -10.60
N ALA A 241 43.60 -57.67 -11.91
CA ALA A 241 42.82 -58.48 -12.85
C ALA A 241 43.15 -59.98 -12.74
N ARG A 242 42.11 -60.82 -12.64
CA ARG A 242 41.82 -62.03 -13.43
C ARG A 242 40.70 -62.86 -12.78
#